data_AF-A0A1F5BKW3-F1
#
_entry.id   AF-A0A1F5BKW3-F1
#
_cell.length_a   1.000
_cell.length_b   1.000
_cell.length_c   1.000
_cell.angle_alpha   90.00
_cell.angle_beta   90.00
_cell.angle_gamma   90.00
#
_symmetry.space_group_name_H-M   'P 1'
#
loop_
_entity.id
_entity.type
_entity.pdbx_description
1 polymer ?
#
loop_
_entity_poly.entity_id
_entity_poly.type
_entity_poly.pdbx_seq_one_letter_code
_entity_poly.pdbx_strand_id
1 'polypeptide(L)'
;MPILAPLGDLLGITRQTNVLAYQLGNGLTNVFIPTQGYFMAALGILGIPWSKWVRWLLPLLLIWIAIGCGAVLIAQAIHWGPF
;
A
#
# COMPACT_ATOMS: atom_id res chain seq x y z
N MET A 1 -6.07 9.56 8.49
CA MET A 1 -5.57 9.35 9.88
C MET A 1 -6.57 9.58 11.02
N PRO A 2 -7.61 10.43 10.95
CA PRO A 2 -8.42 10.72 12.16
C PRO A 2 -9.24 9.53 12.68
N ILE A 3 -9.54 8.54 11.83
CA ILE A 3 -10.23 7.30 12.23
C ILE A 3 -9.23 6.20 12.62
N LEU A 4 -8.13 6.06 11.87
CA LEU A 4 -7.12 5.02 12.11
C LEU A 4 -6.29 5.29 13.37
N ALA A 5 -6.01 6.55 13.71
CA ALA A 5 -5.24 6.90 14.90
C ALA A 5 -5.89 6.44 16.21
N PRO A 6 -7.16 6.78 16.53
CA PRO A 6 -7.78 6.31 17.77
C PRO A 6 -7.97 4.79 17.81
N LEU A 7 -8.17 4.13 16.66
CA LEU A 7 -8.20 2.66 16.59
C LEU A 7 -6.83 2.04 16.91
N GLY A 8 -5.74 2.62 16.41
CA GLY A 8 -4.38 2.19 16.74
C GLY A 8 -4.08 2.36 18.22
N ASP A 9 -4.41 3.53 18.78
CA ASP A 9 -4.20 3.84 20.20
C ASP A 9 -4.97 2.85 21.10
N LEU A 10 -6.18 2.41 20.72
CA LEU A 10 -6.95 1.38 21.45
C LEU A 10 -6.35 -0.03 21.37
N LEU A 11 -5.67 -0.35 20.27
CA LEU A 11 -5.07 -1.67 20.00
C LEU A 11 -3.60 -1.75 20.44
N GLY A 12 -3.03 -0.66 21.00
CA GLY A 12 -1.61 -0.60 21.36
C GLY A 12 -0.67 -0.58 20.15
N ILE A 13 -1.16 -0.11 19.00
CA ILE A 13 -0.38 0.06 17.77
C ILE A 13 0.11 1.50 17.70
N THR A 14 1.41 1.68 17.46
CA THR A 14 2.00 3.01 17.38
C THR A 14 1.42 3.79 16.20
N ARG A 15 1.28 5.11 16.35
CA ARG A 15 0.73 5.94 15.27
C ARG A 15 1.58 5.89 14.00
N GLN A 16 2.90 5.76 14.16
CA GLN A 16 3.83 5.63 13.05
C GLN A 16 3.66 4.31 12.29
N THR A 17 3.38 3.20 13.00
CA THR A 17 3.07 1.92 12.35
C THR A 17 1.78 2.01 11.54
N ASN A 18 0.77 2.72 12.04
CA ASN A 18 -0.45 3.01 11.27
C ASN A 18 -0.21 3.88 10.04
N VAL A 19 0.67 4.89 10.13
CA VAL A 19 1.07 5.71 8.98
C VAL A 19 1.82 4.87 7.95
N LEU A 20 2.76 4.04 8.39
CA LEU A 20 3.53 3.14 7.53
C LEU A 20 2.60 2.17 6.79
N ALA A 21 1.68 1.53 7.51
CA ALA A 21 0.70 0.61 6.93
C ALA A 21 -0.18 1.31 5.89
N TYR A 22 -0.64 2.53 6.17
CA TYR A 22 -1.42 3.32 5.23
C TYR A 22 -0.62 3.70 3.98
N GLN A 23 0.62 4.14 4.14
CA GLN A 23 1.47 4.55 3.01
C GLN A 23 1.82 3.35 2.10
N LEU A 24 2.17 2.21 2.70
CA LEU A 24 2.42 0.97 1.97
C LEU A 24 1.16 0.51 1.23
N GLY A 25 0.01 0.48 1.90
CA GLY A 25 -1.25 0.09 1.27
C GLY A 25 -1.62 1.01 0.10
N ASN A 26 -1.65 2.32 0.34
CA ASN A 26 -2.06 3.31 -0.66
C ASN A 26 -1.08 3.39 -1.84
N GLY A 27 0.23 3.36 -1.57
CA GLY A 27 1.26 3.46 -2.61
C GLY A 27 1.24 2.28 -3.58
N LEU A 28 1.04 1.06 -3.06
CA LEU A 28 1.04 -0.16 -3.87
C LEU A 28 -0.21 -0.26 -4.77
N THR A 29 -1.37 0.19 -4.30
CA THR A 29 -2.63 0.07 -5.05
C THR A 29 -2.79 1.08 -6.19
N ASN A 30 -2.03 2.17 -6.18
CA ASN A 30 -2.13 3.24 -7.17
C ASN A 30 -1.86 2.80 -8.62
N VAL A 31 -1.04 1.76 -8.80
CA VAL A 31 -0.68 1.20 -10.13
C VAL A 31 -1.67 0.10 -10.57
N PHE A 32 -2.54 -0.34 -9.66
CA PHE A 32 -3.53 -1.39 -9.90
C PHE A 32 -4.90 -0.81 -10.24
N ILE A 33 -5.33 0.24 -9.54
CA ILE A 33 -6.70 0.74 -9.63
C ILE A 33 -6.94 1.46 -10.97
N PRO A 34 -7.93 1.04 -11.79
CA PRO A 34 -8.19 1.61 -13.12
C PRO A 34 -8.81 3.02 -13.07
N THR A 35 -9.26 3.47 -11.90
CA THR A 35 -9.77 4.84 -11.72
C THR A 35 -8.65 5.88 -11.60
N GLN A 36 -7.37 5.46 -11.55
CA GLN A 36 -6.25 6.40 -11.57
C GLN A 36 -5.96 6.91 -12.98
N GLY A 37 -6.46 8.11 -13.26
CA GLY A 37 -6.41 8.73 -14.60
C GLY A 37 -5.01 8.91 -15.16
N TYR A 38 -4.03 9.28 -14.33
CA TYR A 38 -2.64 9.46 -14.79
C TYR A 38 -2.02 8.13 -15.27
N PHE A 39 -2.35 7.03 -14.59
CA PHE A 39 -1.80 5.72 -14.92
C PHE A 39 -2.46 5.15 -16.18
N MET A 40 -3.78 5.30 -16.30
CA MET A 40 -4.51 4.92 -17.51
C MET A 40 -4.10 5.76 -18.74
N ALA A 41 -3.81 7.04 -18.57
CA ALA A 41 -3.28 7.89 -19.63
C ALA A 41 -1.90 7.40 -20.12
N ALA A 42 -1.00 7.04 -19.20
CA ALA A 42 0.30 6.48 -19.54
C ALA A 42 0.19 5.15 -20.30
N LEU A 43 -0.69 4.24 -19.83
CA LEU A 43 -0.97 2.98 -20.53
C LEU A 43 -1.57 3.21 -21.94
N GLY A 44 -2.42 4.23 -22.07
CA GLY A 44 -3.00 4.64 -23.35
C GLY A 44 -1.96 5.12 -24.36
N ILE A 45 -0.99 5.93 -23.93
CA ILE A 45 0.13 6.39 -24.76
C ILE A 45 1.00 5.20 -25.22
N LEU A 46 1.20 4.22 -24.34
CA LEU A 46 1.98 3.01 -24.62
C LEU A 46 1.20 1.95 -25.43
N GLY A 47 -0.11 2.13 -25.64
CA GLY A 47 -0.97 1.16 -26.33
C GLY A 47 -1.16 -0.16 -25.56
N ILE A 48 -0.95 -0.16 -24.24
CA ILE A 48 -1.03 -1.37 -23.41
C ILE A 48 -2.44 -1.46 -22.79
N PRO A 49 -3.22 -2.51 -23.09
CA PRO A 49 -4.52 -2.69 -22.44
C PRO A 49 -4.32 -3.01 -20.94
N TRP A 50 -5.13 -2.37 -20.09
CA TRP A 50 -5.05 -2.50 -18.63
C TRP A 50 -5.12 -3.97 -18.16
N SER A 51 -5.94 -4.81 -18.80
CA SER A 51 -6.06 -6.24 -18.48
C SER A 51 -4.73 -7.00 -18.66
N LYS A 52 -3.92 -6.63 -19.65
CA LYS A 52 -2.59 -7.21 -19.89
C LYS A 52 -1.59 -6.70 -18.85
N TRP A 53 -1.66 -5.40 -18.53
CA TRP A 53 -0.84 -4.79 -17.47
C TRP A 53 -1.08 -5.46 -16.11
N VAL A 54 -2.34 -5.63 -15.71
CA VAL A 54 -2.68 -6.22 -14.41
C VAL A 54 -2.15 -7.63 -14.27
N ARG A 55 -2.27 -8.48 -15.30
CA ARG A 55 -1.74 -9.86 -15.25
C ARG A 55 -0.22 -9.88 -15.09
N TRP A 56 0.47 -8.91 -15.69
CA TRP A 56 1.91 -8.75 -15.54
C TRP A 56 2.29 -8.20 -14.16
N LEU A 57 1.52 -7.24 -13.65
CA LEU A 57 1.75 -6.61 -12.34
C LEU A 57 1.39 -7.54 -11.18
N LEU A 58 0.40 -8.43 -11.33
CA LEU A 58 -0.13 -9.28 -10.26
C LEU A 58 0.94 -10.05 -9.46
N PRO A 59 1.88 -10.80 -10.08
CA PRO A 59 2.92 -11.49 -9.32
C PRO A 59 3.84 -10.51 -8.56
N LEU A 60 4.15 -9.36 -9.15
CA LEU A 60 4.98 -8.33 -8.52
C LEU A 60 4.24 -7.66 -7.34
N LEU A 61 2.95 -7.39 -7.52
CA LEU A 61 2.08 -6.81 -6.50
C LEU A 61 1.99 -7.73 -5.27
N LEU A 62 1.88 -9.05 -5.48
CA LEU A 62 1.88 -10.02 -4.39
C LEU A 62 3.19 -10.01 -3.60
N ILE A 63 4.34 -9.94 -4.29
CA ILE A 63 5.64 -9.83 -3.62
C ILE A 63 5.73 -8.54 -2.81
N TRP A 64 5.29 -7.41 -3.36
CA TRP A 64 5.29 -6.14 -2.65
C TRP A 64 4.35 -6.12 -1.46
N ILE A 65 3.16 -6.73 -1.57
CA ILE A 65 2.24 -6.89 -0.44
C ILE A 65 2.89 -7.73 0.65
N ALA A 66 3.55 -8.85 0.29
CA ALA A 66 4.23 -9.69 1.26
C ALA A 66 5.35 -8.94 2.00
N ILE A 67 6.17 -8.18 1.27
CA ILE A 67 7.22 -7.33 1.85
C ILE A 67 6.61 -6.25 2.75
N GLY A 68 5.54 -5.58 2.28
CA GLY A 68 4.85 -4.54 3.04
C GLY A 68 4.23 -5.07 4.34
N CYS A 69 3.58 -6.22 4.30
CA CYS A 69 3.09 -6.91 5.48
C CYS A 69 4.24 -7.27 6.43
N GLY A 70 5.34 -7.82 5.92
CA GLY A 70 6.53 -8.10 6.72
C GLY A 70 7.09 -6.85 7.40
N ALA A 71 7.21 -5.74 6.67
CA ALA A 71 7.69 -4.47 7.20
C ALA A 71 6.78 -3.92 8.31
N VAL A 72 5.45 -4.01 8.16
CA VAL A 72 4.48 -3.57 9.18
C VAL A 72 4.54 -4.46 10.43
N LEU A 73 4.68 -5.79 10.26
CA LEU A 73 4.83 -6.72 11.39
C LEU A 73 6.12 -6.45 12.17
N ILE A 74 7.23 -6.20 11.47
CA ILE A 74 8.50 -5.83 12.10
C ILE A 74 8.36 -4.48 12.82
N ALA A 75 7.74 -3.48 12.18
CA ALA A 75 7.50 -2.18 12.79
C ALA A 75 6.66 -2.27 14.07
N GLN A 76 5.65 -3.14 14.10
CA GLN A 76 4.88 -3.41 15.31
C GLN A 76 5.73 -4.11 16.38
N ALA A 77 6.55 -5.10 16.01
CA ALA A 77 7.37 -5.87 16.95
C ALA A 77 8.43 -5.02 17.66
N ILE A 78 8.98 -4.00 16.97
CA ILE A 78 9.99 -3.09 17.54
C ILE A 78 9.37 -1.84 18.19
N HIS A 79 8.04 -1.75 18.26
CA HIS A 79 7.32 -0.54 18.68
C HIS A 79 7.84 0.70 17.95
N TRP A 80 7.83 0.64 16.62
CA TRP A 80 8.43 1.67 15.77
C TRP A 80 7.75 3.03 15.95
N GLY A 81 8.57 4.02 16.31
CA GLY A 81 8.17 5.42 16.45
C GLY A 81 7.79 5.83 17.88
N PRO A 82 7.75 7.13 18.17
CA PRO A 82 7.25 7.62 19.45
C PRO A 82 5.73 7.40 19.52
N PHE A 83 5.28 6.88 20.67
CA PHE A 83 3.90 6.51 21.02
C PHE A 83 3.38 5.24 20.35
#